data_AF-A0A0G0MTM3-F1
#
_entry.id   AF-A0A0G0MTM3-F1
#
_cell.length_a   1.000
_cell.length_b   1.000
_cell.length_c   1.000
_cell.angle_alpha   90.00
_cell.angle_beta   90.00
_cell.angle_gamma   90.00
#
_symmetry.space_group_name_H-M   'P 1'
#
loop_
_entity.id
_entity.type
_entity.pdbx_description
1 polymer ?
#
loop_
_entity_poly.entity_id
_entity_poly.type
_entity_poly.pdbx_seq_one_letter_code
_entity_poly.pdbx_strand_id
1 'polypeptide(L)'
;MTSCITCGMPFEGEHKDMVGLQSLYGPVCTFCSVGDKIKTGDEIFEGGVQFFLSTVAGGDLELAQRLVRKNMKSLPYWQEHSFEGLSGPEATDEEFQIAMMKL
;
A
#
# COMPACT_ATOMS: atom_id res chain seq x y z
N MET A 1 -3.32 -1.79 -16.33
CA MET A 1 -4.07 -2.27 -15.16
C MET A 1 -4.31 -1.09 -14.25
N THR A 2 -5.54 -0.88 -13.78
CA THR A 2 -5.87 0.22 -12.87
C THR A 2 -5.70 -0.28 -11.44
N SER A 3 -4.97 0.45 -10.61
CA SER A 3 -4.75 0.12 -9.21
C SER A 3 -4.94 1.33 -8.32
N CYS A 4 -5.09 1.09 -7.02
CA CYS A 4 -5.16 2.14 -6.02
C CYS A 4 -3.84 2.93 -6.01
N ILE A 5 -3.91 4.23 -6.22
CA ILE A 5 -2.71 5.09 -6.30
C ILE A 5 -1.89 5.15 -5.00
N THR A 6 -2.48 4.80 -3.85
CA THR A 6 -1.85 4.91 -2.53
C THR A 6 -1.31 3.59 -1.99
N CYS A 7 -1.87 2.43 -2.37
CA CYS A 7 -1.39 1.13 -1.87
C CYS A 7 -1.05 0.12 -2.97
N GLY A 8 -1.29 0.44 -4.24
CA GLY A 8 -1.00 -0.44 -5.37
C GLY A 8 -2.00 -1.59 -5.55
N MET A 9 -3.02 -1.71 -4.69
CA MET A 9 -4.05 -2.77 -4.81
C MET A 9 -4.73 -2.72 -6.18
N PRO A 10 -4.72 -3.81 -6.96
CA PRO A 10 -5.31 -3.83 -8.30
C PRO A 10 -6.83 -3.84 -8.23
N PHE A 11 -7.49 -3.12 -9.15
CA PHE A 11 -8.95 -3.12 -9.28
C PHE A 11 -9.41 -4.13 -10.32
N GLU A 12 -9.17 -5.41 -10.05
CA GLU A 12 -9.56 -6.51 -10.91
C GLU A 12 -10.03 -7.71 -10.10
N GLY A 13 -10.62 -8.70 -10.78
CA GLY A 13 -11.15 -9.90 -10.13
C GLY A 13 -12.16 -9.55 -9.02
N GLU A 14 -11.89 -10.01 -7.81
CA GLU A 14 -12.71 -9.76 -6.62
C GLU A 14 -12.65 -8.32 -6.12
N HIS A 15 -11.68 -7.52 -6.58
CA HIS A 15 -11.44 -6.15 -6.14
C HIS A 15 -11.92 -5.06 -7.10
N LYS A 16 -12.55 -5.46 -8.23
CA LYS A 16 -12.98 -4.54 -9.30
C LYS A 16 -13.89 -3.40 -8.83
N ASP A 17 -14.72 -3.64 -7.82
CA ASP A 17 -15.72 -2.69 -7.31
C ASP A 17 -15.26 -2.00 -6.00
N MET A 18 -14.00 -2.14 -5.62
CA MET A 18 -13.46 -1.64 -4.35
C MET A 18 -12.86 -0.23 -4.44
N VAL A 19 -13.25 0.56 -5.44
CA VAL A 19 -12.90 1.98 -5.52
C VAL A 19 -13.74 2.74 -4.50
N GLY A 20 -13.09 3.36 -3.52
CA GLY A 20 -13.76 4.16 -2.49
C GLY A 20 -13.80 5.65 -2.82
N LEU A 21 -12.82 6.15 -3.58
CA LEU A 21 -12.72 7.55 -3.96
C LEU A 21 -12.07 7.70 -5.33
N GLN A 22 -12.68 8.50 -6.20
CA GLN A 22 -12.05 9.00 -7.42
C GLN A 22 -11.43 10.36 -7.14
N SER A 23 -10.12 10.40 -6.86
CA SER A 23 -9.39 11.65 -6.59
C SER A 23 -8.86 12.28 -7.89
N LEU A 24 -8.36 13.52 -7.79
CA LEU A 24 -7.67 14.19 -8.90
C LEU A 24 -6.35 13.52 -9.31
N TYR A 25 -5.75 12.70 -8.44
CA TYR A 25 -4.51 11.96 -8.70
C TYR A 25 -4.78 10.56 -9.27
N GLY A 26 -6.03 10.08 -9.19
CA GLY A 26 -6.43 8.74 -9.60
C GLY A 26 -7.31 8.02 -8.57
N PRO A 27 -7.66 6.74 -8.84
CA PRO A 27 -8.57 5.98 -8.01
C PRO A 27 -7.90 5.49 -6.71
N VAL A 28 -8.67 5.54 -5.62
CA VAL A 28 -8.25 5.15 -4.27
C VAL A 28 -9.21 4.10 -3.75
N CYS A 29 -8.70 3.00 -3.18
CA CYS A 29 -9.54 1.91 -2.70
C CYS A 29 -10.29 2.29 -1.42
N THR A 30 -11.34 1.55 -1.11
CA THR A 30 -12.14 1.71 0.12
C THR A 30 -11.31 1.58 1.40
N PHE A 31 -10.16 0.90 1.36
CA PHE A 31 -9.25 0.79 2.51
C PHE A 31 -8.39 2.04 2.74
N CYS A 32 -8.06 2.78 1.67
CA CYS A 32 -7.19 3.96 1.72
C CYS A 32 -7.96 5.28 1.66
N SER A 33 -9.29 5.22 1.66
CA SER A 33 -10.17 6.40 1.65
C SER A 33 -11.18 6.34 2.78
N VAL A 34 -11.69 7.51 3.16
CA VAL A 34 -12.78 7.67 4.12
C VAL A 34 -13.66 8.83 3.64
N GLY A 35 -14.91 8.52 3.29
CA GLY A 35 -15.80 9.48 2.62
C GLY A 35 -15.20 9.98 1.31
N ASP A 36 -15.06 11.29 1.18
CA ASP A 36 -14.50 11.98 0.01
C ASP A 36 -12.99 12.27 0.13
N LYS A 37 -12.30 11.67 1.10
CA LYS A 37 -10.90 11.95 1.42
C LYS A 37 -10.01 10.71 1.34
N ILE A 38 -8.77 10.93 0.95
CA ILE A 38 -7.68 9.97 1.11
C ILE A 38 -7.30 9.98 2.60
N LYS A 39 -7.11 8.79 3.19
CA LYS A 39 -6.59 8.66 4.56
C LYS A 39 -5.18 9.25 4.67
N THR A 40 -4.74 9.53 5.88
CA THR A 40 -3.38 10.02 6.12
C THR A 40 -2.33 8.96 5.73
N GLY A 41 -1.09 9.41 5.50
CA GLY A 41 0.02 8.50 5.21
C GLY A 41 0.20 7.43 6.28
N ASP A 42 0.11 7.81 7.55
CA ASP A 42 0.26 6.90 8.69
C ASP A 42 -0.87 5.86 8.77
N GLU A 43 -2.12 6.26 8.52
CA GLU A 43 -3.25 5.31 8.49
C GLU A 43 -3.13 4.30 7.34
N ILE A 44 -2.66 4.76 6.16
CA ILE A 44 -2.44 3.88 5.01
C ILE A 44 -1.26 2.95 5.27
N PHE A 45 -0.21 3.47 5.88
CA PHE A 45 0.96 2.69 6.29
C PHE A 45 0.56 1.58 7.26
N GLU A 46 -0.15 1.92 8.33
CA GLU A 46 -0.59 0.95 9.33
C GLU A 46 -1.50 -0.13 8.72
N GLY A 47 -2.47 0.27 7.89
CA GLY A 47 -3.32 -0.68 7.17
C GLY A 47 -2.53 -1.61 6.25
N GLY A 48 -1.54 -1.08 5.54
CA GLY A 48 -0.59 -1.86 4.74
C GLY A 48 0.21 -2.84 5.60
N VAL A 49 0.71 -2.39 6.76
CA VAL A 49 1.50 -3.24 7.66
C VAL A 49 0.67 -4.41 8.14
N GLN A 50 -0.58 -4.18 8.56
CA GLN A 50 -1.47 -5.26 8.98
C GLN A 50 -1.72 -6.27 7.86
N PHE A 51 -1.93 -5.79 6.62
CA PHE A 51 -2.10 -6.66 5.46
C PHE A 51 -0.86 -7.52 5.18
N PHE A 52 0.32 -6.91 5.09
CA PHE A 52 1.56 -7.64 4.83
C PHE A 52 1.89 -8.61 5.97
N LEU A 53 1.64 -8.20 7.21
CA LEU A 53 1.83 -9.00 8.41
C LEU A 53 0.99 -10.28 8.38
N SER A 54 -0.30 -10.18 8.05
CA SER A 54 -1.22 -11.32 8.02
C SER A 54 -1.04 -12.22 6.82
N THR A 55 -0.62 -11.66 5.67
CA THR A 55 -0.72 -12.36 4.39
C THR A 55 0.60 -13.00 3.97
N VAL A 56 1.74 -12.30 4.12
CA VAL A 56 3.01 -12.75 3.49
C VAL A 56 4.24 -12.70 4.39
N ALA A 57 4.22 -11.90 5.46
CA ALA A 57 5.34 -11.76 6.39
C ALA A 57 5.34 -12.80 7.52
N GLY A 58 4.32 -13.67 7.60
CA GLY A 58 4.28 -14.77 8.57
C GLY A 58 4.32 -14.30 10.03
N GLY A 59 3.76 -13.13 10.33
CA GLY A 59 3.81 -12.53 11.67
C GLY A 59 5.08 -11.71 11.98
N ASP A 60 6.02 -11.58 11.04
CA ASP A 60 7.17 -10.69 11.18
C ASP A 60 6.78 -9.22 10.90
N LEU A 61 6.63 -8.46 11.99
CA LEU A 61 6.28 -7.04 11.94
C LEU A 61 7.34 -6.18 11.25
N GLU A 62 8.62 -6.48 11.45
CA GLU A 62 9.70 -5.70 10.87
C GLU A 62 9.73 -5.89 9.34
N LEU A 63 9.63 -7.13 8.88
CA LEU A 63 9.49 -7.44 7.46
C LEU A 63 8.24 -6.77 6.86
N ALA A 64 7.09 -6.83 7.54
CA ALA A 64 5.86 -6.19 7.05
C ALA A 64 6.04 -4.68 6.86
N GLN A 65 6.65 -3.98 7.83
CA GLN A 65 6.94 -2.54 7.70
C GLN A 65 7.89 -2.24 6.54
N ARG A 66 8.95 -3.04 6.39
CA ARG A 66 9.92 -2.89 5.29
C ARG A 66 9.28 -3.10 3.91
N LEU A 67 8.39 -4.09 3.79
CA LEU A 67 7.61 -4.35 2.57
C LEU A 67 6.66 -3.19 2.25
N VAL A 68 5.95 -2.66 3.25
CA VAL A 68 5.04 -1.51 3.05
C VAL A 68 5.79 -0.28 2.59
N ARG A 69 6.92 0.07 3.22
CA ARG A 69 7.75 1.21 2.79
C ARG A 69 8.19 1.05 1.34
N LYS A 70 8.69 -0.14 0.97
CA LYS A 70 9.12 -0.45 -0.39
C LYS A 70 7.97 -0.31 -1.39
N ASN A 71 6.80 -0.88 -1.06
CA ASN A 71 5.60 -0.80 -1.89
C ASN A 71 5.15 0.66 -2.08
N MET A 72 4.95 1.40 -1.00
CA MET A 72 4.46 2.78 -1.04
C MET A 72 5.43 3.69 -1.80
N LYS A 73 6.74 3.60 -1.53
CA LYS A 73 7.74 4.40 -2.26
C LYS A 73 7.82 4.11 -3.75
N SER A 74 7.40 2.92 -4.18
CA SER A 74 7.34 2.60 -5.62
C SER A 74 6.18 3.29 -6.36
N LEU A 75 5.19 3.82 -5.63
CA LEU A 75 4.01 4.45 -6.22
C LEU A 75 4.24 5.96 -6.45
N PRO A 76 3.86 6.51 -7.62
CA PRO A 76 4.05 7.93 -7.93
C PRO A 76 3.43 8.89 -6.90
N TYR A 77 2.28 8.54 -6.32
CA TYR A 77 1.59 9.37 -5.34
C TYR A 77 2.50 9.76 -4.16
N TRP A 78 3.27 8.80 -3.64
CA TRP A 78 4.12 9.00 -2.46
C TRP A 78 5.43 9.73 -2.76
N GLN A 79 5.81 9.89 -4.03
CA GLN A 79 6.97 10.71 -4.41
C GLN A 79 6.69 12.20 -4.19
N GLU A 80 5.43 12.62 -4.34
CA GLU A 80 4.98 14.00 -4.11
C GLU A 80 4.33 14.20 -2.73
N HIS A 81 3.94 13.12 -2.05
CA HIS A 81 3.21 13.14 -0.78
C HIS A 81 3.93 12.37 0.34
N SER A 82 5.27 12.46 0.39
CA SER A 82 6.07 11.77 1.40
C SER A 82 5.70 12.19 2.83
N PHE A 83 5.82 11.26 3.78
CA PHE A 83 5.58 11.47 5.20
C PHE A 83 6.60 10.69 6.05
N GLU A 84 6.65 10.96 7.35
CA GLU A 84 7.70 10.44 8.24
C GLU A 84 7.78 8.91 8.26
N GLY A 85 6.66 8.20 8.23
CA GLY A 85 6.62 6.73 8.24
C GLY A 85 7.30 6.04 7.04
N LEU A 86 7.53 6.76 5.93
CA LEU A 86 8.33 6.26 4.80
C LEU A 86 9.83 6.38 5.03
N SER A 87 10.26 7.15 6.03
CA SER A 87 11.67 7.25 6.43
C SER A 87 12.02 6.04 7.28
N GLY A 88 12.74 5.08 6.70
CA GLY A 88 13.17 3.88 7.41
C GLY A 88 13.66 2.78 6.47
N PRO A 89 14.09 1.63 7.05
CA PRO A 89 14.53 0.49 6.28
C PRO A 89 13.46 -0.01 5.32
N GLU A 90 13.86 -0.40 4.13
CA GLU A 90 13.01 -1.02 3.11
C GLU A 90 13.37 -2.50 2.96
N ALA A 91 12.43 -3.27 2.42
CA ALA A 91 12.74 -4.62 1.98
C ALA A 91 13.71 -4.56 0.80
N THR A 92 14.60 -5.54 0.71
CA THR A 92 15.39 -5.73 -0.51
C THR A 92 14.48 -6.07 -1.68
N ASP A 93 14.99 -5.92 -2.91
CA ASP A 93 14.21 -6.30 -4.10
C ASP A 93 13.85 -7.80 -4.07
N GLU A 94 14.76 -8.66 -3.59
CA GLU A 94 14.51 -10.10 -3.44
C GLU A 94 13.39 -10.38 -2.43
N GLU A 95 13.47 -9.81 -1.22
CA GLU A 95 12.42 -9.95 -0.20
C GLU A 95 11.06 -9.47 -0.73
N PHE A 96 11.06 -8.34 -1.44
CA PHE A 96 9.84 -7.77 -2.01
C PHE A 96 9.25 -8.67 -3.10
N GLN A 97 10.05 -9.17 -4.04
CA GLN A 97 9.58 -10.07 -5.09
C GLN A 97 9.04 -11.39 -4.50
N ILE A 98 9.72 -11.97 -3.52
CA ILE A 98 9.24 -13.18 -2.83
C ILE A 98 7.90 -12.93 -2.14
N ALA A 99 7.71 -11.76 -1.52
CA ALA A 99 6.44 -11.39 -0.91
C ALA A 99 5.33 -11.20 -1.95
N MET A 100 5.61 -10.51 -3.07
CA MET A 100 4.63 -10.28 -4.15
C MET A 100 4.16 -11.58 -4.81
N MET A 101 5.03 -12.59 -4.95
CA MET A 101 4.65 -13.89 -5.54
C MET A 101 3.64 -14.69 -4.70
N LYS A 102 3.39 -14.28 -3.45
CA LYS A 102 2.43 -14.92 -2.54
C LYS A 102 1.07 -14.22 -2.51
N LEU A 103 0.93 -13.09 -3.21
CA LEU A 103 -0.29 -12.30 -3.37
C LEU A 103 -0.99 -12.67 -4.68
#